data_AF-A0A349JBC4-F1
#
_entry.id   AF-A0A349JBC4-F1
#
_cell.length_a   1.000
_cell.length_b   1.000
_cell.length_c   1.000
_cell.angle_alpha   90.00
_cell.angle_beta   90.00
_cell.angle_gamma   90.00
#
_symmetry.space_group_name_H-M   'P 1'
#
loop_
_entity.id
_entity.type
_entity.pdbx_description
1 polymer ?
#
loop_
_entity_poly.entity_id
_entity_poly.type
_entity_poly.pdbx_seq_one_letter_code
_entity_poly.pdbx_strand_id
1 'polypeptide(L)'
;MEALLLVLALASDPARIDGRAAWYTTPGAPLVIPVEALPAPYRASRLLAELRLELGLRVELALAWGAEAAALRAAARHAPPLASDAQLDLALRRWAENACARFRIPADAALAAIASDGNPRQPTSEERGALADVHELLTTLAWPRWRGPLLLVPYGVNHAAIAPGMARVVRPALPVLRIPGPDRDGLTVAIADLCLSLSAPPAEGWPAWLVSGVAGCAQARGSGSGIPERAMAERRAAAGVAAIRRLLEDGTVEDAGLATAVVAALLHPNRRRRLPDLLELLRHGTRGAGAIAAAYRLSLEDLAAPPEAGRPQR
;
A
#
# COMPACT_ATOMS: atom_id res chain seq x y z
N MET A 1 25.17 -39.53 -18.12
CA MET A 1 25.64 -38.15 -18.43
C MET A 1 24.52 -37.13 -18.24
N GLU A 2 23.31 -37.37 -18.73
CA GLU A 2 22.13 -36.48 -18.53
C GLU A 2 21.79 -36.22 -17.05
N ALA A 3 21.82 -37.24 -16.19
CA ALA A 3 21.56 -37.07 -14.74
C ALA A 3 22.58 -36.17 -14.03
N LEU A 4 23.86 -36.21 -14.44
CA LEU A 4 24.92 -35.38 -13.86
C LEU A 4 24.76 -33.91 -14.29
N LEU A 5 24.40 -33.67 -15.55
CA LEU A 5 24.09 -32.33 -16.06
C LEU A 5 22.84 -31.74 -15.39
N LEU A 6 21.81 -32.57 -15.13
CA LEU A 6 20.62 -32.15 -14.39
C LEU A 6 20.96 -31.78 -12.95
N VAL A 7 21.79 -32.58 -12.25
CA VAL A 7 22.23 -32.29 -10.87
C VAL A 7 23.08 -31.01 -10.82
N LEU A 8 23.99 -30.80 -11.76
CA LEU A 8 24.80 -29.57 -11.84
C LEU A 8 23.96 -28.33 -12.17
N ALA A 9 22.95 -28.48 -13.03
CA ALA A 9 21.99 -27.42 -13.32
C ALA A 9 21.13 -27.08 -12.10
N LEU A 10 20.64 -28.08 -11.36
CA LEU A 10 19.89 -27.86 -10.12
C LEU A 10 20.75 -27.27 -8.98
N ALA A 11 22.07 -27.40 -9.06
CA ALA A 11 23.02 -26.77 -8.14
C ALA A 11 23.36 -25.31 -8.52
N SER A 12 22.89 -24.83 -9.67
CA SER A 12 23.15 -23.48 -10.20
C SER A 12 21.85 -22.71 -10.42
N ASP A 13 21.92 -21.38 -10.48
CA ASP A 13 20.74 -20.58 -10.85
C ASP A 13 20.50 -20.61 -12.37
N PRO A 14 19.25 -20.74 -12.86
CA PRO A 14 18.97 -20.67 -14.28
C PRO A 14 19.22 -19.24 -14.76
N ALA A 15 19.87 -19.13 -15.92
CA ALA A 15 20.12 -17.87 -16.60
C ALA A 15 18.81 -17.14 -16.97
N ARG A 16 17.75 -17.92 -17.23
CA ARG A 16 16.39 -17.46 -17.51
C ARG A 16 15.37 -18.49 -17.04
N ILE A 17 14.20 -18.03 -16.61
CA ILE A 17 13.02 -18.87 -16.35
C ILE A 17 11.78 -18.21 -16.95
N ASP A 18 10.82 -19.01 -17.41
CA ASP A 18 9.46 -18.55 -17.69
C ASP A 18 8.40 -19.57 -17.25
N GLY A 19 7.15 -19.38 -17.69
CA GLY A 19 6.04 -20.25 -17.32
C GLY A 19 6.12 -21.67 -17.88
N ARG A 20 7.09 -21.99 -18.73
CA ARG A 20 7.22 -23.31 -19.38
C ARG A 20 8.57 -23.97 -19.11
N ALA A 21 9.66 -23.21 -19.13
CA ALA A 21 10.99 -23.78 -19.03
C ALA A 21 11.98 -22.93 -18.21
N ALA A 22 13.07 -23.57 -17.82
CA ALA A 22 14.26 -22.94 -17.24
C ALA A 22 15.47 -23.23 -18.12
N TRP A 23 16.25 -22.19 -18.40
CA TRP A 23 17.43 -22.23 -19.26
C TRP A 23 18.69 -22.07 -18.41
N TYR A 24 19.65 -22.96 -18.62
CA TYR A 24 20.94 -22.97 -17.95
C TYR A 24 22.06 -22.77 -18.96
N THR A 25 23.02 -21.93 -18.61
CA THR A 25 24.25 -21.76 -19.38
C THR A 25 25.21 -22.88 -18.99
N THR A 26 25.54 -23.77 -19.93
CA THR A 26 26.56 -24.81 -19.74
C THR A 26 27.67 -24.69 -20.79
N PRO A 27 28.89 -25.22 -20.54
CA PRO A 27 30.03 -25.05 -21.45
C PRO A 27 29.85 -25.65 -22.86
N GLY A 28 28.89 -26.55 -23.09
CA GLY A 28 28.68 -27.20 -24.39
C GLY A 28 27.46 -26.69 -25.16
N ALA A 29 26.32 -26.57 -24.49
CA ALA A 29 25.05 -26.09 -25.07
C ALA A 29 24.10 -25.60 -23.95
N PRO A 30 23.15 -24.70 -24.23
CA PRO A 30 22.14 -24.34 -23.25
C PRO A 30 21.29 -25.57 -22.89
N LEU A 31 21.22 -25.88 -21.60
CA LEU A 31 20.32 -26.91 -21.08
C LEU A 31 18.96 -26.27 -20.81
N VAL A 32 17.90 -26.85 -21.39
CA VAL A 32 16.52 -26.41 -21.21
C VAL A 32 15.76 -27.53 -20.52
N ILE A 33 15.17 -27.24 -19.36
CA ILE A 33 14.33 -28.20 -18.63
C ILE A 33 12.93 -27.62 -18.42
N PRO A 34 11.88 -28.45 -18.36
CA PRO A 34 10.55 -28.01 -17.96
C PRO A 34 10.57 -27.35 -16.59
N VAL A 35 9.81 -26.28 -16.39
CA VAL A 35 9.77 -25.55 -15.12
C VAL A 35 9.20 -26.41 -13.98
N GLU A 36 8.39 -27.40 -14.31
CA GLU A 36 7.83 -28.40 -13.39
C GLU A 36 8.90 -29.32 -12.81
N ALA A 37 10.06 -29.45 -13.45
CA ALA A 37 11.19 -30.21 -12.93
C ALA A 37 11.95 -29.46 -11.81
N LEU A 38 11.69 -28.17 -11.62
CA LEU A 38 12.30 -27.38 -10.54
C LEU A 38 11.54 -27.54 -9.21
N PRO A 39 12.24 -27.47 -8.06
CA PRO A 39 11.60 -27.45 -6.75
C PRO A 39 10.58 -26.31 -6.63
N ALA A 40 9.39 -26.60 -6.08
CA ALA A 40 8.27 -25.66 -6.04
C ALA A 40 8.56 -24.32 -5.33
N PRO A 41 9.27 -24.28 -4.17
CA PRO A 41 9.63 -23.00 -3.55
C PRO A 41 10.62 -22.20 -4.40
N TYR A 42 11.55 -22.89 -5.05
CA TYR A 42 12.60 -22.30 -5.86
C TYR A 42 12.05 -21.66 -7.13
N ARG A 43 11.24 -22.39 -7.91
CA ARG A 43 10.70 -21.91 -9.19
C ARG A 43 9.93 -20.59 -9.06
N ALA A 44 9.10 -20.43 -8.02
CA ALA A 44 8.31 -19.22 -7.84
C ALA A 44 9.19 -18.03 -7.43
N SER A 45 10.15 -18.25 -6.52
CA SER A 45 11.10 -17.21 -6.13
C SER A 45 11.93 -16.71 -7.30
N ARG A 46 12.42 -17.64 -8.14
CA ARG A 46 13.22 -17.32 -9.32
C ARG A 46 12.40 -16.61 -10.39
N LEU A 47 11.18 -17.08 -10.66
CA LEU A 47 10.25 -16.43 -11.60
C LEU A 47 9.94 -15.00 -11.18
N LEU A 48 9.64 -14.76 -9.90
CA LEU A 48 9.35 -13.42 -9.40
C LEU A 48 10.56 -12.47 -9.51
N ALA A 49 11.78 -13.00 -9.54
CA ALA A 49 13.01 -12.24 -9.75
C ALA A 49 13.38 -12.01 -11.23
N GLU A 50 12.68 -12.61 -12.18
CA GLU A 50 12.98 -12.51 -13.62
C GLU A 50 12.49 -11.18 -14.20
N LEU A 51 13.36 -10.17 -14.24
CA LEU A 51 13.00 -8.82 -14.69
C LEU A 51 12.67 -8.72 -16.19
N ARG A 52 13.00 -9.76 -16.99
CA ARG A 52 12.65 -9.81 -18.42
C ARG A 52 11.17 -10.14 -18.68
N LEU A 53 10.45 -10.59 -17.65
CA LEU A 53 9.03 -10.88 -17.73
C LEU A 53 8.23 -9.74 -17.10
N GLU A 54 7.12 -9.39 -17.74
CA GLU A 54 6.15 -8.46 -17.19
C GLU A 54 5.67 -8.90 -15.80
N LEU A 55 5.44 -7.93 -14.91
CA LEU A 55 5.07 -8.20 -13.52
C LEU A 55 3.77 -9.00 -13.43
N GLY A 56 2.75 -8.63 -14.20
CA GLY A 56 1.48 -9.35 -14.25
C GLY A 56 1.64 -10.84 -14.53
N LEU A 57 2.46 -11.20 -15.53
CA LEU A 57 2.74 -12.60 -15.87
C LEU A 57 3.46 -13.34 -14.75
N ARG A 58 4.47 -12.71 -14.13
CA ARG A 58 5.19 -13.30 -13.00
C ARG A 58 4.27 -13.59 -11.82
N VAL A 59 3.38 -12.64 -11.50
CA VAL A 59 2.41 -12.78 -10.40
C VAL A 59 1.38 -13.85 -10.73
N GLU A 60 0.81 -13.86 -11.93
CA GLU A 60 -0.18 -14.87 -12.36
C GLU A 60 0.36 -16.30 -12.23
N LEU A 61 1.54 -16.55 -12.79
CA LEU A 61 2.19 -17.87 -12.73
C LEU A 61 2.57 -18.27 -11.30
N ALA A 62 3.10 -17.34 -10.51
CA ALA A 62 3.43 -17.61 -9.11
C ALA A 62 2.18 -17.96 -8.27
N LEU A 63 1.04 -17.31 -8.53
CA LEU A 63 -0.24 -17.66 -7.94
C LEU A 63 -0.70 -19.05 -8.38
N ALA A 64 -0.61 -19.37 -9.68
CA ALA A 64 -0.96 -20.69 -10.22
C ALA A 64 -0.11 -21.82 -9.63
N TRP A 65 1.13 -21.52 -9.22
CA TRP A 65 2.03 -22.47 -8.56
C TRP A 65 1.89 -22.54 -7.04
N GLY A 66 0.93 -21.81 -6.45
CA GLY A 66 0.66 -21.82 -5.01
C GLY A 66 1.56 -20.92 -4.15
N ALA A 67 2.39 -20.07 -4.76
CA ALA A 67 3.29 -19.16 -4.05
C ALA A 67 2.60 -17.83 -3.66
N GLU A 68 1.41 -17.92 -3.05
CA GLU A 68 0.50 -16.77 -2.82
C GLU A 68 1.18 -15.60 -2.10
N ALA A 69 1.82 -15.87 -0.96
CA ALA A 69 2.43 -14.81 -0.15
C ALA A 69 3.56 -14.08 -0.88
N ALA A 70 4.36 -14.79 -1.69
CA ALA A 70 5.43 -14.17 -2.47
C ALA A 70 4.89 -13.36 -3.64
N ALA A 71 3.90 -13.90 -4.36
CA ALA A 71 3.26 -13.22 -5.49
C ALA A 71 2.57 -11.92 -5.06
N LEU A 72 1.80 -11.94 -3.96
CA LEU A 72 1.10 -10.76 -3.44
C LEU A 72 2.08 -9.70 -2.89
N ARG A 73 3.21 -10.11 -2.30
CA ARG A 73 4.29 -9.17 -1.91
C ARG A 73 4.95 -8.53 -3.12
N ALA A 74 5.16 -9.27 -4.20
CA ALA A 74 5.71 -8.71 -5.44
C ALA A 74 4.73 -7.72 -6.07
N ALA A 75 3.44 -8.08 -6.14
CA ALA A 75 2.38 -7.21 -6.63
C ALA A 75 2.24 -5.91 -5.81
N ALA A 76 2.42 -5.97 -4.48
CA ALA A 76 2.37 -4.78 -3.60
C ALA A 76 3.43 -3.71 -3.91
N ARG A 77 4.48 -4.06 -4.67
CA ARG A 77 5.52 -3.12 -5.11
C ARG A 77 5.16 -2.39 -6.41
N HIS A 78 4.03 -2.72 -7.04
CA HIS A 78 3.55 -2.04 -8.23
C HIS A 78 3.03 -0.64 -7.87
N ALA A 79 3.81 0.40 -8.18
CA ALA A 79 3.47 1.79 -7.89
C ALA A 79 2.38 2.40 -8.80
N PRO A 80 2.33 2.09 -10.12
CA PRO A 80 1.27 2.59 -10.98
C PRO A 80 -0.14 2.13 -10.56
N PRO A 81 -1.22 2.73 -11.11
CA PRO A 81 -2.57 2.21 -10.95
C PRO A 81 -2.67 0.76 -11.44
N LEU A 82 -3.34 -0.14 -10.72
CA LEU A 82 -3.50 -1.54 -11.16
C LEU A 82 -4.11 -1.66 -12.56
N ALA A 83 -5.01 -0.75 -12.94
CA ALA A 83 -5.61 -0.69 -14.27
C ALA A 83 -4.60 -0.45 -15.42
N SER A 84 -3.36 -0.05 -15.11
CA SER A 84 -2.30 0.14 -16.10
C SER A 84 -1.59 -1.16 -16.50
N ASP A 85 -1.72 -2.22 -15.69
CA ASP A 85 -1.25 -3.58 -16.00
C ASP A 85 -2.44 -4.54 -15.98
N ALA A 86 -3.07 -4.73 -17.14
CA ALA A 86 -4.29 -5.52 -17.28
C ALA A 86 -4.12 -6.99 -16.83
N GLN A 87 -2.92 -7.55 -16.99
CA GLN A 87 -2.63 -8.93 -16.60
C GLN A 87 -2.50 -9.05 -15.09
N LEU A 88 -1.76 -8.13 -14.44
CA LEU A 88 -1.71 -8.05 -12.98
C LEU A 88 -3.10 -7.83 -12.40
N ASP A 89 -3.88 -6.94 -12.99
CA ASP A 89 -5.23 -6.61 -12.55
C ASP A 89 -6.14 -7.85 -12.55
N LEU A 90 -6.12 -8.60 -13.66
CA LEU A 90 -6.90 -9.82 -13.82
C LEU A 90 -6.46 -10.90 -12.83
N ALA A 91 -5.15 -11.08 -12.64
CA ALA A 91 -4.61 -12.07 -11.71
C ALA A 91 -5.03 -11.79 -10.26
N LEU A 92 -4.94 -10.51 -9.83
CA LEU A 92 -5.35 -10.09 -8.49
C LEU A 92 -6.88 -10.17 -8.29
N ARG A 93 -7.66 -9.84 -9.32
CA ARG A 93 -9.13 -9.97 -9.28
C ARG A 93 -9.54 -11.44 -9.10
N ARG A 94 -9.03 -12.35 -9.93
CA ARG A 94 -9.31 -13.79 -9.81
C ARG A 94 -8.92 -14.35 -8.45
N TRP A 95 -7.77 -13.93 -7.93
CA TRP A 95 -7.34 -14.35 -6.60
C TRP A 95 -8.30 -13.83 -5.52
N ALA A 96 -8.71 -12.56 -5.59
CA ALA A 96 -9.65 -11.96 -4.65
C ALA A 96 -11.01 -12.67 -4.67
N GLU A 97 -11.56 -12.96 -5.84
CA GLU A 97 -12.82 -13.71 -6.02
C GLU A 97 -12.75 -15.10 -5.38
N ASN A 98 -11.67 -15.85 -5.64
CA ASN A 98 -11.44 -17.16 -5.04
C ASN A 98 -11.30 -17.07 -3.51
N ALA A 99 -10.60 -16.05 -3.00
CA ALA A 99 -10.47 -15.82 -1.56
C ALA A 99 -11.81 -15.44 -0.92
N CYS A 100 -12.59 -14.57 -1.56
CA CYS A 100 -13.95 -14.23 -1.14
C CYS A 100 -14.85 -15.46 -1.06
N ALA A 101 -14.86 -16.32 -2.09
CA ALA A 101 -15.62 -17.56 -2.09
C ALA A 101 -15.20 -18.49 -0.94
N ARG A 102 -13.89 -18.66 -0.73
CA ARG A 102 -13.32 -19.46 0.37
C ARG A 102 -13.72 -18.96 1.76
N PHE A 103 -13.84 -17.64 1.92
CA PHE A 103 -14.25 -17.00 3.18
C PHE A 103 -15.75 -16.69 3.26
N ARG A 104 -16.53 -17.07 2.24
CA ARG A 104 -17.98 -16.80 2.13
C ARG A 104 -18.35 -15.31 2.17
N ILE A 105 -17.48 -14.46 1.63
CA ILE A 105 -17.65 -13.00 1.58
C ILE A 105 -18.11 -12.58 0.17
N PRO A 106 -18.99 -11.57 0.03
CA PRO A 106 -19.33 -11.00 -1.28
C PRO A 106 -18.11 -10.37 -1.98
N ALA A 107 -17.82 -10.78 -3.21
CA ALA A 107 -16.65 -10.30 -3.96
C ALA A 107 -16.79 -8.85 -4.45
N ASP A 108 -18.03 -8.41 -4.75
CA ASP A 108 -18.32 -7.11 -5.35
C ASP A 108 -18.47 -5.97 -4.33
N ALA A 109 -18.34 -6.27 -3.03
CA ALA A 109 -18.42 -5.26 -1.99
C ALA A 109 -17.11 -4.45 -1.90
N ALA A 110 -17.20 -3.16 -1.59
CA ALA A 110 -16.02 -2.35 -1.25
C ALA A 110 -15.46 -2.71 0.14
N LEU A 111 -16.33 -3.16 1.03
CA LEU A 111 -16.06 -3.47 2.43
C LEU A 111 -16.83 -4.71 2.85
N ALA A 112 -16.17 -5.59 3.60
CA ALA A 112 -16.77 -6.76 4.23
C ALA A 112 -16.34 -6.81 5.70
N ALA A 113 -17.19 -7.37 6.55
CA ALA A 113 -16.90 -7.46 7.97
C ALA A 113 -17.23 -8.84 8.52
N ILE A 114 -16.47 -9.28 9.51
CA ILE A 114 -16.67 -10.52 10.26
C ILE A 114 -17.30 -10.19 11.61
N ALA A 115 -18.29 -10.98 12.03
CA ALA A 115 -18.91 -10.91 13.35
C ALA A 115 -18.08 -11.65 14.41
N SER A 116 -18.44 -11.51 15.68
CA SER A 116 -17.75 -12.16 16.79
C SER A 116 -17.81 -13.69 16.74
N ASP A 117 -18.81 -14.25 16.06
CA ASP A 117 -18.97 -15.68 15.81
C ASP A 117 -18.11 -16.21 14.64
N GLY A 118 -17.33 -15.33 13.99
CA GLY A 118 -16.48 -15.67 12.86
C GLY A 118 -17.20 -15.70 11.51
N ASN A 119 -18.50 -15.42 11.46
CA ASN A 119 -19.27 -15.41 10.21
C ASN A 119 -19.27 -14.01 9.55
N PRO A 120 -19.42 -13.95 8.22
CA PRO A 120 -19.64 -12.68 7.53
C PRO A 120 -20.88 -11.95 8.02
N ARG A 121 -20.77 -10.63 8.19
CA ARG A 121 -21.88 -9.72 8.48
C ARG A 121 -21.86 -8.51 7.56
N GLN A 122 -22.96 -7.78 7.56
CA GLN A 122 -22.99 -6.47 6.91
C GLN A 122 -22.10 -5.48 7.67
N PRO A 123 -21.30 -4.66 6.97
CA PRO A 123 -20.60 -3.54 7.59
C PRO A 123 -21.59 -2.54 8.20
N THR A 124 -21.21 -1.87 9.28
CA THR A 124 -22.01 -0.83 9.92
C THR A 124 -21.96 0.49 9.13
N SER A 125 -22.78 1.48 9.51
CA SER A 125 -22.69 2.85 8.96
C SER A 125 -21.34 3.49 9.25
N GLU A 126 -20.80 3.32 10.46
CA GLU A 126 -19.50 3.85 10.88
C GLU A 126 -18.36 3.25 10.06
N GLU A 127 -18.39 1.94 9.81
CA GLU A 127 -17.37 1.24 9.03
C GLU A 127 -17.36 1.71 7.56
N ARG A 128 -18.55 1.88 6.96
CA ARG A 128 -18.68 2.46 5.62
C ARG A 128 -18.25 3.93 5.60
N GLY A 129 -18.61 4.69 6.63
CA GLY A 129 -18.24 6.10 6.79
C GLY A 129 -16.72 6.28 6.84
N ALA A 130 -16.02 5.48 7.64
CA ALA A 130 -14.56 5.49 7.72
C ALA A 130 -13.90 5.25 6.35
N LEU A 131 -14.37 4.25 5.60
CA LEU A 131 -13.85 3.98 4.25
C LEU A 131 -14.11 5.15 3.29
N ALA A 132 -15.30 5.76 3.36
CA ALA A 132 -15.66 6.92 2.54
C ALA A 132 -14.79 8.15 2.88
N ASP A 133 -14.52 8.41 4.16
CA ASP A 133 -13.67 9.50 4.62
C ASP A 133 -12.24 9.37 4.07
N VAL A 134 -11.66 8.15 4.13
CA VAL A 134 -10.33 7.92 3.56
C VAL A 134 -10.34 8.01 2.04
N HIS A 135 -11.39 7.49 1.39
CA HIS A 135 -11.51 7.60 -0.06
C HIS A 135 -11.56 9.07 -0.49
N GLU A 136 -12.31 9.93 0.19
CA GLU A 136 -12.31 11.37 -0.09
C GLU A 136 -10.93 12.00 0.18
N LEU A 137 -10.32 11.67 1.32
CA LEU A 137 -9.03 12.23 1.73
C LEU A 137 -7.90 11.89 0.75
N LEU A 138 -7.85 10.65 0.28
CA LEU A 138 -6.79 10.08 -0.55
C LEU A 138 -7.25 9.78 -1.98
N THR A 139 -8.33 10.43 -2.44
CA THR A 139 -8.96 10.21 -3.77
C THR A 139 -7.99 10.32 -4.95
N THR A 140 -6.88 11.03 -4.77
CA THR A 140 -5.86 11.26 -5.80
C THR A 140 -4.88 10.11 -5.94
N LEU A 141 -4.85 9.18 -4.99
CA LEU A 141 -4.22 7.88 -5.16
C LEU A 141 -5.13 7.02 -6.04
N ALA A 142 -4.54 6.13 -6.87
CA ALA A 142 -5.33 5.20 -7.67
C ALA A 142 -6.19 4.29 -6.78
N TRP A 143 -7.44 4.68 -6.56
CA TRP A 143 -8.33 4.05 -5.60
C TRP A 143 -9.29 3.05 -6.26
N PRO A 144 -9.57 1.90 -5.62
CA PRO A 144 -8.76 1.31 -4.55
C PRO A 144 -7.43 0.80 -5.10
N ARG A 145 -6.39 0.80 -4.25
CA ARG A 145 -5.06 0.22 -4.57
C ARG A 145 -5.05 -1.33 -4.49
N TRP A 146 -6.22 -1.94 -4.37
CA TRP A 146 -6.40 -3.38 -4.21
C TRP A 146 -7.65 -3.88 -4.93
N ARG A 147 -7.76 -5.20 -5.07
CA ARG A 147 -8.96 -5.88 -5.60
C ARG A 147 -9.73 -6.64 -4.54
N GLY A 148 -11.06 -6.71 -4.69
CA GLY A 148 -11.98 -7.25 -3.70
C GLY A 148 -12.24 -6.30 -2.51
N PRO A 149 -13.07 -6.71 -1.55
CA PRO A 149 -13.40 -5.90 -0.39
C PRO A 149 -12.19 -5.71 0.52
N LEU A 150 -12.16 -4.58 1.24
CA LEU A 150 -11.42 -4.51 2.49
C LEU A 150 -12.14 -5.40 3.52
N LEU A 151 -11.43 -6.34 4.14
CA LEU A 151 -12.01 -7.23 5.15
C LEU A 151 -11.71 -6.71 6.57
N LEU A 152 -12.75 -6.44 7.34
CA LEU A 152 -12.66 -6.10 8.76
C LEU A 152 -12.88 -7.33 9.62
N VAL A 153 -11.93 -7.61 10.52
CA VAL A 153 -12.01 -8.73 11.46
C VAL A 153 -11.88 -8.18 12.88
N PRO A 154 -12.81 -8.45 13.82
CA PRO A 154 -12.65 -7.97 15.19
C PRO A 154 -11.39 -8.53 15.87
N TYR A 155 -10.81 -7.78 16.82
CA TYR A 155 -9.79 -8.36 17.71
C TYR A 155 -10.37 -9.53 18.50
N GLY A 156 -9.54 -10.54 18.77
CA GLY A 156 -9.95 -11.76 19.45
C GLY A 156 -10.66 -12.80 18.57
N VAL A 157 -11.13 -12.43 17.37
CA VAL A 157 -11.75 -13.38 16.44
C VAL A 157 -10.67 -14.12 15.63
N ASN A 158 -10.65 -15.45 15.71
CA ASN A 158 -9.81 -16.27 14.86
C ASN A 158 -10.45 -16.39 13.48
N HIS A 159 -9.73 -15.99 12.42
CA HIS A 159 -10.25 -16.01 11.06
C HIS A 159 -9.13 -16.35 10.07
N ALA A 160 -9.37 -17.27 9.14
CA ALA A 160 -8.35 -17.82 8.24
C ALA A 160 -7.67 -16.78 7.33
N ALA A 161 -8.29 -15.61 7.12
CA ALA A 161 -7.71 -14.53 6.32
C ALA A 161 -6.58 -13.77 7.03
N ILE A 162 -6.42 -13.90 8.36
CA ILE A 162 -5.46 -13.14 9.16
C ILE A 162 -4.96 -13.94 10.36
N ALA A 163 -3.64 -14.10 10.48
CA ALA A 163 -3.06 -14.85 11.58
C ALA A 163 -3.40 -14.24 12.96
N PRO A 164 -3.43 -15.05 14.04
CA PRO A 164 -3.59 -14.53 15.39
C PRO A 164 -2.51 -13.49 15.74
N GLY A 165 -2.88 -12.44 16.46
CA GLY A 165 -1.96 -11.36 16.88
C GLY A 165 -1.57 -10.35 15.79
N MET A 166 -1.79 -10.65 14.50
CA MET A 166 -1.52 -9.70 13.42
C MET A 166 -2.59 -8.61 13.38
N ALA A 167 -2.19 -7.34 13.46
CA ALA A 167 -3.12 -6.20 13.36
C ALA A 167 -3.71 -6.03 11.96
N ARG A 168 -2.98 -6.45 10.90
CA ARG A 168 -3.42 -6.31 9.51
C ARG A 168 -2.67 -7.25 8.57
N VAL A 169 -3.23 -7.42 7.38
CA VAL A 169 -2.58 -8.06 6.23
C VAL A 169 -2.60 -7.06 5.06
N VAL A 170 -1.41 -6.55 4.71
CA VAL A 170 -1.20 -5.61 3.61
C VAL A 170 -0.94 -6.39 2.33
N ARG A 171 -1.92 -6.40 1.42
CA ARG A 171 -1.81 -7.03 0.09
C ARG A 171 -2.74 -6.36 -0.92
N PRO A 172 -2.40 -6.35 -2.22
CA PRO A 172 -3.17 -5.67 -3.26
C PRO A 172 -4.41 -6.45 -3.70
N ALA A 173 -4.83 -7.47 -2.94
CA ALA A 173 -6.06 -8.21 -3.15
C ALA A 173 -6.61 -8.70 -1.80
N LEU A 174 -7.87 -8.38 -1.48
CA LEU A 174 -8.55 -8.67 -0.21
C LEU A 174 -7.69 -8.29 1.01
N PRO A 175 -7.31 -7.01 1.18
CA PRO A 175 -6.57 -6.58 2.37
C PRO A 175 -7.43 -6.79 3.64
N VAL A 176 -6.77 -6.97 4.78
CA VAL A 176 -7.45 -7.30 6.04
C VAL A 176 -6.99 -6.37 7.15
N LEU A 177 -7.93 -5.83 7.93
CA LEU A 177 -7.67 -5.04 9.13
C LEU A 177 -8.30 -5.71 10.35
N ARG A 178 -7.57 -5.76 11.47
CA ARG A 178 -8.16 -6.03 12.77
C ARG A 178 -8.68 -4.76 13.39
N ILE A 179 -9.95 -4.78 13.81
CA ILE A 179 -10.63 -3.62 14.40
C ILE A 179 -10.81 -3.82 15.91
N PRO A 180 -10.29 -2.91 16.77
CA PRO A 180 -10.38 -3.04 18.23
C PRO A 180 -11.79 -2.75 18.76
N GLY A 181 -12.60 -2.04 17.98
CA GLY A 181 -13.99 -1.73 18.27
C GLY A 181 -14.62 -1.01 17.07
N PRO A 182 -15.90 -0.61 17.18
CA PRO A 182 -16.63 0.10 16.12
C PRO A 182 -16.25 1.60 16.04
N ASP A 183 -15.04 1.98 16.44
CA ASP A 183 -14.62 3.37 16.49
C ASP A 183 -14.24 3.88 15.10
N ARG A 184 -14.98 4.89 14.63
CA ARG A 184 -14.81 5.42 13.27
C ARG A 184 -13.46 6.07 13.09
N ASP A 185 -12.95 6.84 14.06
CA ASP A 185 -11.71 7.58 13.88
C ASP A 185 -10.48 6.65 13.81
N GLY A 186 -10.40 5.66 14.70
CA GLY A 186 -9.38 4.63 14.70
C GLY A 186 -9.43 3.78 13.44
N LEU A 187 -10.62 3.48 12.92
CA LEU A 187 -10.77 2.79 11.64
C LEU A 187 -10.32 3.64 10.47
N THR A 188 -10.68 4.92 10.41
CA THR A 188 -10.23 5.85 9.35
C THR A 188 -8.69 5.94 9.34
N VAL A 189 -8.05 6.00 10.50
CA VAL A 189 -6.58 5.96 10.62
C VAL A 189 -6.01 4.65 10.08
N ALA A 190 -6.55 3.50 10.49
CA ALA A 190 -6.07 2.19 10.07
C ALA A 190 -6.22 1.97 8.55
N ILE A 191 -7.32 2.45 7.96
CA ILE A 191 -7.56 2.41 6.51
C ILE A 191 -6.57 3.34 5.78
N ALA A 192 -6.36 4.56 6.27
CA ALA A 192 -5.42 5.50 5.64
C ALA A 192 -3.98 4.96 5.64
N ASP A 193 -3.55 4.35 6.75
CA ASP A 193 -2.23 3.72 6.86
C ASP A 193 -2.09 2.47 5.96
N LEU A 194 -3.16 1.67 5.83
CA LEU A 194 -3.22 0.59 4.84
C LEU A 194 -3.06 1.12 3.41
N CYS A 195 -3.72 2.22 3.07
CA CYS A 195 -3.65 2.82 1.74
C CYS A 195 -2.26 3.34 1.41
N LEU A 196 -1.58 3.97 2.38
CA LEU A 196 -0.17 4.33 2.24
C LEU A 196 0.71 3.10 2.07
N SER A 197 0.49 2.06 2.88
CA SER A 197 1.26 0.81 2.80
C SER A 197 1.10 0.10 1.43
N LEU A 198 -0.06 0.27 0.77
CA LEU A 198 -0.33 -0.23 -0.59
C LEU A 198 0.06 0.74 -1.71
N SER A 199 0.68 1.87 -1.39
CA SER A 199 1.15 2.86 -2.38
C SER A 199 2.62 2.63 -2.79
N ALA A 200 3.10 1.39 -2.66
CA ALA A 200 4.47 0.96 -2.93
C ALA A 200 5.52 1.83 -2.20
N PRO A 201 5.62 1.74 -0.86
CA PRO A 201 6.64 2.47 -0.11
C PRO A 201 8.06 2.10 -0.54
N PRO A 202 9.06 2.96 -0.29
CA PRO A 202 10.47 2.58 -0.41
C PRO A 202 10.83 1.49 0.61
N ALA A 203 12.03 0.92 0.50
CA ALA A 203 12.44 -0.22 1.33
C ALA A 203 12.42 0.09 2.83
N GLU A 204 12.84 1.30 3.23
CA GLU A 204 12.77 1.77 4.61
C GLU A 204 11.35 2.18 5.09
N GLY A 205 10.35 2.15 4.19
CA GLY A 205 9.00 2.63 4.48
C GLY A 205 8.81 4.12 4.23
N TRP A 206 7.58 4.61 4.37
CA TRP A 206 7.30 6.04 4.24
C TRP A 206 7.93 6.86 5.38
N PRO A 207 8.36 8.10 5.14
CA PRO A 207 8.82 8.98 6.20
C PRO A 207 7.79 9.12 7.32
N ALA A 208 8.22 9.08 8.58
CA ALA A 208 7.28 9.05 9.70
C ALA A 208 6.41 10.31 9.79
N TRP A 209 6.88 11.48 9.35
CA TRP A 209 6.07 12.69 9.29
C TRP A 209 4.88 12.55 8.33
N LEU A 210 5.04 11.81 7.23
CA LEU A 210 3.97 11.56 6.26
C LEU A 210 2.96 10.59 6.85
N VAL A 211 3.43 9.49 7.43
CA VAL A 211 2.57 8.48 8.09
C VAL A 211 1.77 9.11 9.22
N SER A 212 2.45 9.82 10.13
CA SER A 212 1.82 10.50 11.27
C SER A 212 0.86 11.61 10.82
N GLY A 213 1.25 12.41 9.83
CA GLY A 213 0.39 13.49 9.36
C GLY A 213 -0.85 13.01 8.60
N VAL A 214 -0.74 11.95 7.81
CA VAL A 214 -1.91 11.31 7.17
C VAL A 214 -2.83 10.69 8.22
N ALA A 215 -2.27 10.03 9.25
CA ALA A 215 -3.04 9.50 10.37
C ALA A 215 -3.81 10.61 11.10
N GLY A 216 -3.17 11.74 11.43
CA GLY A 216 -3.87 12.86 12.06
C GLY A 216 -4.98 13.48 11.20
N CYS A 217 -4.75 13.59 9.88
CA CYS A 217 -5.79 14.05 8.95
C CYS A 217 -6.96 13.06 8.86
N ALA A 218 -6.66 11.76 8.83
CA ALA A 218 -7.65 10.69 8.83
C ALA A 218 -8.48 10.68 10.12
N GLN A 219 -7.83 10.83 11.28
CA GLN A 219 -8.50 10.92 12.57
C GLN A 219 -9.47 12.10 12.63
N ALA A 220 -9.03 13.29 12.22
CA ALA A 220 -9.86 14.50 12.21
C ALA A 220 -11.08 14.40 11.27
N ARG A 221 -10.99 13.58 10.22
CA ARG A 221 -12.13 13.26 9.36
C ARG A 221 -13.07 12.26 10.03
N GLY A 222 -12.52 11.18 10.59
CA GLY A 222 -13.30 10.13 11.26
C GLY A 222 -14.05 10.61 12.51
N SER A 223 -13.53 11.62 13.21
CA SER A 223 -14.21 12.27 14.33
C SER A 223 -15.36 13.20 13.92
N GLY A 224 -15.52 13.46 12.62
CA GLY A 224 -16.54 14.37 12.08
C GLY A 224 -16.23 15.86 12.23
N SER A 225 -15.09 16.25 12.82
CA SER A 225 -14.71 17.66 12.97
C SER A 225 -14.23 18.31 11.69
N GLY A 226 -13.88 17.50 10.68
CA GLY A 226 -13.13 17.97 9.51
C GLY A 226 -11.70 18.37 9.90
N ILE A 227 -10.92 18.79 8.91
CA ILE A 227 -9.55 19.27 9.14
C ILE A 227 -9.62 20.78 9.42
N PRO A 228 -9.27 21.27 10.62
CA PRO A 228 -9.42 22.69 10.96
C PRO A 228 -8.29 23.52 10.32
N GLU A 229 -8.49 23.92 9.06
CA GLU A 229 -7.44 24.54 8.22
C GLU A 229 -6.74 25.72 8.87
N ARG A 230 -7.51 26.63 9.51
CA ARG A 230 -6.97 27.80 10.20
C ARG A 230 -6.06 27.40 11.36
N ALA A 231 -6.52 26.51 12.23
CA ALA A 231 -5.72 26.04 13.36
C ALA A 231 -4.45 25.30 12.89
N MET A 232 -4.53 24.55 11.79
CA MET A 232 -3.36 23.91 11.18
C MET A 232 -2.37 24.95 10.63
N ALA A 233 -2.85 26.02 9.98
CA ALA A 233 -2.00 27.12 9.52
C ALA A 233 -1.34 27.87 10.68
N GLU A 234 -2.10 28.21 11.73
CA GLU A 234 -1.59 28.85 12.95
C GLU A 234 -0.52 27.98 13.62
N ARG A 235 -0.72 26.65 13.68
CA ARG A 235 0.28 25.73 14.23
C ARG A 235 1.58 25.72 13.43
N ARG A 236 1.51 25.66 12.09
CA ARG A 236 2.71 25.72 11.24
C ARG A 236 3.44 27.05 11.39
N ALA A 237 2.71 28.16 11.43
CA ALA A 237 3.28 29.50 11.60
C ALA A 237 3.95 29.66 12.97
N ALA A 238 3.33 29.17 14.05
CA ALA A 238 3.89 29.21 15.39
C ALA A 238 5.15 28.34 15.53
N ALA A 239 5.20 27.18 14.85
CA ALA A 239 6.38 26.33 14.84
C ALA A 239 7.54 26.93 14.03
N GLY A 240 7.22 27.62 12.93
CA GLY A 240 8.19 28.29 12.07
C GLY A 240 9.00 27.34 11.17
N VAL A 241 9.75 27.94 10.24
CA VAL A 241 10.51 27.24 9.19
C VAL A 241 11.51 26.23 9.76
N ALA A 242 12.22 26.57 10.84
CA ALA A 242 13.24 25.70 11.42
C ALA A 242 12.64 24.39 11.96
N ALA A 243 11.49 24.46 12.65
CA ALA A 243 10.81 23.28 13.18
C ALA A 243 10.25 22.39 12.05
N ILE A 244 9.68 23.00 11.01
CA ILE A 244 9.18 22.27 9.83
C ILE A 244 10.34 21.58 9.10
N ARG A 245 11.48 22.28 8.92
CA ARG A 245 12.67 21.68 8.31
C ARG A 245 13.12 20.44 9.08
N ARG A 246 13.29 20.59 10.39
CA ARG A 246 13.71 19.51 11.29
C ARG A 246 12.78 18.30 11.19
N LEU A 247 11.46 18.51 11.21
CA LEU A 247 10.47 17.46 11.02
C LEU A 247 10.64 16.70 9.69
N LEU A 248 10.93 17.42 8.59
CA LEU A 248 11.04 16.84 7.25
C LEU A 248 12.38 16.17 6.97
N GLU A 249 13.44 16.50 7.72
CA GLU A 249 14.81 16.01 7.53
C GLU A 249 15.18 14.88 8.49
N ASP A 250 14.86 15.01 9.78
CA ASP A 250 15.32 14.08 10.82
C ASP A 250 14.50 12.78 10.85
N GLY A 251 13.33 12.77 10.21
CA GLY A 251 12.47 11.60 10.12
C GLY A 251 11.83 11.16 11.44
N THR A 252 12.22 11.73 12.58
CA THR A 252 11.60 11.51 13.88
C THR A 252 10.44 12.47 14.12
N VAL A 253 9.27 11.94 14.50
CA VAL A 253 8.09 12.75 14.82
C VAL A 253 8.05 13.02 16.31
N GLU A 254 8.70 14.10 16.75
CA GLU A 254 8.53 14.62 18.12
C GLU A 254 7.18 15.31 18.29
N ASP A 255 6.66 15.94 17.22
CA ASP A 255 5.39 16.67 17.22
C ASP A 255 4.44 16.14 16.12
N ALA A 256 3.60 15.18 16.49
CA ALA A 256 2.57 14.61 15.61
C ALA A 256 1.53 15.66 15.16
N GLY A 257 1.28 16.68 15.97
CA GLY A 257 0.38 17.78 15.62
C GLY A 257 0.97 18.64 14.50
N LEU A 258 2.28 18.91 14.53
CA LEU A 258 2.96 19.62 13.44
C LEU A 258 2.99 18.79 12.16
N ALA A 259 3.24 17.48 12.25
CA ALA A 259 3.15 16.56 11.11
C ALA A 259 1.76 16.59 10.46
N THR A 260 0.72 16.52 11.28
CA THR A 260 -0.68 16.67 10.85
C THR A 260 -0.92 17.99 10.16
N ALA A 261 -0.43 19.09 10.75
CA ALA A 261 -0.61 20.42 10.18
C ALA A 261 0.10 20.58 8.83
N VAL A 262 1.31 20.04 8.66
CA VAL A 262 2.03 20.04 7.38
C VAL A 262 1.28 19.22 6.34
N VAL A 263 0.92 17.97 6.65
CA VAL A 263 0.21 17.09 5.72
C VAL A 263 -1.18 17.63 5.36
N ALA A 264 -1.89 18.26 6.29
CA ALA A 264 -3.16 18.93 6.02
C ALA A 264 -3.04 19.97 4.89
N ALA A 265 -1.94 20.74 4.85
CA ALA A 265 -1.71 21.70 3.77
C ALA A 265 -1.45 21.03 2.41
N LEU A 266 -0.87 19.83 2.41
CA LEU A 266 -0.58 19.04 1.20
C LEU A 266 -1.82 18.29 0.70
N LEU A 267 -2.71 17.87 1.61
CA LEU A 267 -3.97 17.19 1.32
C LEU A 267 -5.16 18.14 1.11
N HIS A 268 -4.93 19.45 1.17
CA HIS A 268 -5.95 20.44 0.86
C HIS A 268 -6.56 20.18 -0.54
N PRO A 269 -7.88 20.32 -0.75
CA PRO A 269 -8.55 20.00 -2.02
C PRO A 269 -7.89 20.58 -3.27
N ASN A 270 -7.40 21.83 -3.18
CA ASN A 270 -6.72 22.52 -4.29
C ASN A 270 -5.33 21.96 -4.64
N ARG A 271 -4.72 21.16 -3.75
CA ARG A 271 -3.32 20.70 -3.85
C ARG A 271 -3.17 19.18 -3.85
N ARG A 272 -4.10 18.43 -3.25
CA ARG A 272 -4.02 16.96 -3.08
C ARG A 272 -3.77 16.16 -4.35
N ARG A 273 -4.06 16.72 -5.53
CA ARG A 273 -3.71 16.13 -6.85
C ARG A 273 -2.21 15.92 -7.06
N ARG A 274 -1.35 16.61 -6.29
CA ARG A 274 0.12 16.48 -6.31
C ARG A 274 0.65 15.39 -5.38
N LEU A 275 -0.22 14.76 -4.58
CA LEU A 275 0.20 13.70 -3.66
C LEU A 275 0.91 12.55 -4.39
N PRO A 276 0.44 12.04 -5.55
CA PRO A 276 1.17 11.00 -6.29
C PRO A 276 2.59 11.41 -6.67
N ASP A 277 2.79 12.66 -7.12
CA ASP A 277 4.09 13.20 -7.50
C ASP A 277 5.05 13.23 -6.29
N LEU A 278 4.54 13.61 -5.10
CA LEU A 278 5.31 13.57 -3.86
C LEU A 278 5.71 12.15 -3.47
N LEU A 279 4.77 11.19 -3.53
CA LEU A 279 5.07 9.79 -3.22
C LEU A 279 6.11 9.21 -4.17
N GLU A 280 6.08 9.58 -5.45
CA GLU A 280 7.08 9.19 -6.45
C GLU A 280 8.48 9.71 -6.07
N LEU A 281 8.60 11.01 -5.77
CA LEU A 281 9.88 11.61 -5.40
C LEU A 281 10.47 11.00 -4.13
N LEU A 282 9.63 10.75 -3.11
CA LEU A 282 10.04 10.10 -1.87
C LEU A 282 10.51 8.66 -2.13
N ARG A 283 9.83 7.92 -3.02
CA ARG A 283 10.23 6.55 -3.38
C ARG A 283 11.61 6.49 -4.05
N HIS A 284 11.99 7.54 -4.78
CA HIS A 284 13.32 7.68 -5.40
C HIS A 284 14.36 8.38 -4.51
N GLY A 285 14.09 8.49 -3.20
CA GLY A 285 15.05 8.98 -2.21
C GLY A 285 15.17 10.51 -2.11
N THR A 286 14.26 11.27 -2.73
CA THR A 286 14.22 12.73 -2.53
C THR A 286 13.80 13.02 -1.09
N ARG A 287 14.57 13.85 -0.36
CA ARG A 287 14.26 14.21 1.04
C ARG A 287 13.00 15.08 1.15
N GLY A 288 12.35 15.05 2.32
CA GLY A 288 11.01 15.64 2.55
C GLY A 288 10.84 17.07 2.02
N ALA A 289 11.67 18.02 2.46
CA ALA A 289 11.56 19.42 2.03
C ALA A 289 11.77 19.59 0.51
N GLY A 290 12.76 18.91 -0.07
CA GLY A 290 13.03 18.93 -1.50
C GLY A 290 11.89 18.29 -2.32
N ALA A 291 11.33 17.18 -1.83
CA ALA A 291 10.23 16.48 -2.47
C ALA A 291 8.95 17.32 -2.48
N ILE A 292 8.66 18.02 -1.37
CA ILE A 292 7.52 18.95 -1.29
C ILE A 292 7.74 20.14 -2.24
N ALA A 293 8.93 20.74 -2.25
CA ALA A 293 9.23 21.85 -3.15
C ALA A 293 9.05 21.46 -4.61
N ALA A 294 9.52 20.28 -5.02
CA ALA A 294 9.39 19.79 -6.38
C ALA A 294 7.95 19.43 -6.76
N ALA A 295 7.21 18.68 -5.92
CA ALA A 295 5.85 18.23 -6.23
C ALA A 295 4.80 19.34 -6.11
N TYR A 296 4.90 20.17 -5.07
CA TYR A 296 3.88 21.17 -4.72
C TYR A 296 4.24 22.60 -5.11
N ARG A 297 5.50 22.87 -5.48
CA ARG A 297 6.04 24.23 -5.67
C ARG A 297 5.86 25.10 -4.42
N LEU A 298 6.06 24.50 -3.25
CA LEU A 298 5.98 25.17 -1.95
C LEU A 298 7.35 25.20 -1.29
N SER A 299 7.80 26.38 -0.91
CA SER A 299 8.94 26.56 0.00
C SER A 299 8.55 26.24 1.45
N LEU A 300 9.53 26.19 2.35
CA LEU A 300 9.24 26.02 3.77
C LEU A 300 8.58 27.26 4.36
N GLU A 301 8.93 28.43 3.82
CA GLU A 301 8.33 29.72 4.13
C GLU A 301 6.84 29.72 3.75
N ASP A 302 6.48 29.18 2.59
CA ASP A 302 5.08 29.04 2.17
C ASP A 302 4.29 28.10 3.10
N LEU A 303 4.93 27.04 3.61
CA LEU A 303 4.31 26.12 4.58
C LEU A 303 4.12 26.76 5.96
N ALA A 304 5.07 27.59 6.38
CA ALA A 304 5.06 28.33 7.64
C ALA A 304 4.23 29.63 7.57
N ALA A 305 3.70 29.99 6.40
CA ALA A 305 2.94 31.22 6.23
C ALA A 305 1.71 31.25 7.16
N PRO A 306 1.44 32.39 7.83
CA PRO A 306 0.24 32.54 8.64
C PRO A 306 -1.02 32.44 7.77
N PRO A 307 -2.19 32.11 8.36
CA PRO A 307 -3.44 32.16 7.61
C PRO A 307 -3.66 33.58 7.07
N GLU A 308 -3.86 33.71 5.75
CA GLU A 308 -4.13 35.02 5.14
C GLU A 308 -5.37 35.64 5.82
N ALA A 309 -5.20 36.85 6.36
CA ALA A 309 -6.30 37.60 6.95
C ALA A 309 -7.28 38.04 5.85
N GLY A 310 -8.35 37.26 5.64
CA GLY A 310 -9.57 37.76 5.01
C GLY A 310 -9.67 37.72 3.48
N ARG A 311 -8.95 36.84 2.77
CA ARG A 311 -9.35 36.51 1.39
C ARG A 311 -10.29 35.29 1.38
N PRO A 312 -11.50 35.40 0.82
CA PRO A 312 -12.34 34.23 0.59
C PRO A 312 -11.58 33.30 -0.35
N GLN A 313 -11.27 32.09 0.11
CA GLN A 313 -10.69 31.05 -0.72
C GLN A 313 -11.70 30.74 -1.84
N ARG A 314 -11.29 30.93 -3.10
CA ARG A 314 -12.06 30.55 -4.28
C ARG A 314 -11.76 29.11 -4.66
#